data_AF-A0A3P8AWD2-F1
#
_entry.id   AF-A0A3P8AWD2-F1
#
_cell.length_a   1.000
_cell.length_b   1.000
_cell.length_c   1.000
_cell.angle_alpha   90.00
_cell.angle_beta   90.00
_cell.angle_gamma   90.00
#
_symmetry.space_group_name_H-M   'P 1'
#
loop_
_entity.id
_entity.type
_entity.pdbx_description
1 polymer ?
#
loop_
_entity_poly.entity_id
_entity_poly.type
_entity_poly.pdbx_seq_one_letter_code
_entity_poly.pdbx_strand_id
1 'polypeptide(L)' 'MEIFLFFQPVPYESGLSGEGLTPGKSLIIFAAPEKKGKRFHINLLKKNGDIALHFNPRFDEKILSILNY' A
#
# COMPACT_ATOMS: atom_id res chain seq x y z
N MET A 1 -3.62 -5.19 -23.82
CA MET A 1 -3.57 -5.50 -22.38
C MET A 1 -4.80 -4.88 -21.76
N GLU A 2 -5.76 -5.69 -21.32
CA GLU A 2 -6.95 -5.19 -20.64
C GLU A 2 -6.63 -4.97 -19.16
N ILE A 3 -6.95 -3.77 -18.66
CA ILE A 3 -6.78 -3.43 -17.25
C ILE A 3 -8.15 -3.60 -16.60
N PHE A 4 -8.32 -4.68 -15.83
CA PHE A 4 -9.50 -4.84 -14.98
C PHE A 4 -9.33 -3.98 -13.72
N LEU A 5 -10.11 -2.91 -13.60
CA LEU A 5 -10.14 -2.06 -12.41
C LEU A 5 -11.09 -2.68 -11.37
N PHE A 6 -10.57 -3.56 -10.52
CA PHE A 6 -11.28 -4.00 -9.32
C PHE A 6 -11.05 -2.99 -8.19
N PHE A 7 -12.07 -2.22 -7.84
CA PHE A 7 -12.03 -1.38 -6.65
C PHE A 7 -12.13 -2.26 -5.41
N GLN A 8 -11.03 -2.41 -4.67
CA GLN A 8 -11.02 -3.09 -3.40
C GLN A 8 -11.65 -2.21 -2.31
N PRO A 9 -12.45 -2.76 -1.38
CA PRO A 9 -12.98 -2.00 -0.25
C PRO A 9 -11.84 -1.52 0.65
N VAL A 10 -11.87 -0.26 1.10
CA VAL A 10 -10.88 0.31 2.01
C VAL A 10 -11.46 0.34 3.43
N PRO A 11 -10.78 -0.22 4.46
CA PRO A 11 -9.44 -0.80 4.42
C PRO A 11 -9.39 -2.15 3.69
N TYR A 12 -8.36 -2.32 2.86
CA TYR A 12 -8.09 -3.56 2.13
C TYR A 12 -6.87 -4.25 2.73
N GLU A 13 -6.99 -5.55 2.99
CA GLU A 13 -5.90 -6.40 3.41
C GLU A 13 -5.95 -7.73 2.65
N SER A 14 -4.82 -8.16 2.12
CA SER A 14 -4.66 -9.49 1.56
C SER A 14 -3.23 -9.98 1.68
N GLY A 15 -3.09 -11.32 1.74
CA GLY A 15 -1.78 -11.96 1.64
C GLY A 15 -1.24 -11.90 0.21
N LEU A 16 0.06 -11.67 0.08
CA LEU A 16 0.76 -11.91 -1.18
C LEU A 16 0.92 -13.42 -1.38
N SER A 17 0.50 -13.94 -2.53
CA SER A 17 0.54 -15.37 -2.83
C SER A 17 1.97 -15.90 -2.96
N GLY A 18 2.12 -17.23 -2.81
CA GLY A 18 3.40 -17.93 -2.93
C GLY A 18 4.43 -17.49 -1.89
N GLU A 19 5.63 -17.13 -2.34
CA GLU A 19 6.73 -16.67 -1.47
C GLU A 19 6.58 -15.20 -1.02
N GLY A 20 5.54 -14.50 -1.47
CA GLY A 20 5.38 -13.07 -1.25
C GLY A 20 6.29 -12.22 -2.15
N LEU A 21 6.67 -11.04 -1.65
CA LEU A 21 7.54 -10.09 -2.36
C LEU A 21 9.01 -10.43 -2.11
N THR A 22 9.66 -11.00 -3.12
CA THR A 22 11.08 -11.38 -3.11
C THR A 22 11.90 -10.48 -4.05
N PRO A 23 13.25 -10.44 -3.93
CA PRO A 23 14.09 -9.64 -4.82
C PRO A 23 13.77 -9.91 -6.30
N GLY A 24 13.63 -8.84 -7.09
CA GLY A 24 13.25 -8.91 -8.50
C GLY A 24 11.75 -8.91 -8.78
N LYS A 25 10.87 -8.99 -7.76
CA LYS A 25 9.43 -8.80 -7.92
C LYS A 25 9.01 -7.35 -7.68
N SER A 26 7.91 -6.95 -8.31
CA SER A 26 7.29 -5.64 -8.12
C SER A 26 5.83 -5.79 -7.69
N LEU A 27 5.42 -4.98 -6.71
CA LEU A 27 4.02 -4.78 -6.35
C LEU A 27 3.61 -3.38 -6.81
N ILE A 28 2.62 -3.31 -7.70
CA ILE A 28 2.12 -2.06 -8.27
C ILE A 28 0.72 -1.81 -7.72
N ILE A 29 0.52 -0.65 -7.09
CA ILE A 29 -0.76 -0.25 -6.50
C ILE A 29 -1.24 1.01 -7.20
N PHE A 30 -2.41 0.93 -7.83
CA PHE A 30 -3.15 2.09 -8.33
C PHE A 30 -4.20 2.47 -7.29
N ALA A 31 -4.12 3.70 -6.78
CA ALA A 31 -5.04 4.20 -5.77
C ALA A 31 -5.61 5.56 -6.19
N ALA A 32 -6.88 5.79 -5.86
CA ALA A 32 -7.53 7.08 -5.96
C ALA A 32 -7.92 7.53 -4.55
N PRO A 33 -7.08 8.35 -3.88
CA PRO A 33 -7.43 8.89 -2.57
C PRO A 33 -8.73 9.70 -2.65
N GLU A 34 -9.50 9.69 -1.57
CA GLU A 34 -10.69 10.53 -1.48
C GLU A 34 -10.34 12.00 -1.70
N LYS A 35 -11.17 12.72 -2.46
CA LYS A 35 -10.92 14.14 -2.82
C LYS A 35 -10.69 15.04 -1.61
N LYS A 36 -11.30 14.73 -0.46
CA LYS A 36 -11.16 15.46 0.81
C LYS A 36 -10.39 14.65 1.87
N GLY A 37 -9.83 13.50 1.48
CA GLY A 37 -9.03 12.67 2.36
C GLY A 37 -7.77 13.42 2.79
N LYS A 38 -7.47 13.40 4.08
CA LYS A 38 -6.26 14.06 4.62
C LYS A 38 -5.03 13.17 4.50
N ARG A 39 -5.22 11.86 4.69
CA ARG A 39 -4.16 10.87 4.81
C ARG A 39 -4.64 9.53 4.29
N PHE A 40 -3.72 8.72 3.80
CA PHE A 40 -3.92 7.28 3.62
C PHE A 40 -2.59 6.58 3.90
N HIS A 41 -2.62 5.27 4.10
CA HIS A 41 -1.40 4.51 4.24
C HIS A 41 -1.47 3.18 3.50
N ILE A 42 -0.30 2.71 3.08
CA ILE A 42 -0.06 1.39 2.54
C ILE A 42 1.02 0.76 3.41
N ASN A 43 0.70 -0.38 4.00
CA ASN A 43 1.64 -1.16 4.79
C ASN A 43 2.02 -2.42 4.02
N LEU A 44 3.31 -2.73 3.97
CA LEU A 44 3.78 -4.08 3.65
C LEU A 44 4.12 -4.78 4.95
N LEU A 45 3.45 -5.91 5.20
CA LEU A 45 3.63 -6.69 6.42
C LEU A 45 4.56 -7.89 6.16
N LYS A 46 5.43 -8.18 7.14
CA LYS A 46 6.16 -9.43 7.25
C LYS A 46 5.18 -10.53 7.67
N LYS A 47 5.55 -11.81 7.47
CA LYS A 47 4.70 -12.96 7.86
C LYS A 47 4.33 -12.99 9.36
N ASN A 48 5.13 -12.35 10.21
CA ASN A 48 4.90 -12.24 11.64
C ASN A 48 4.02 -11.03 12.04
N GLY A 49 3.53 -10.23 11.07
CA GLY A 49 2.69 -9.06 11.30
C GLY A 49 3.44 -7.73 11.43
N ASP A 50 4.78 -7.74 11.48
CA ASP A 50 5.56 -6.50 11.55
C ASP A 50 5.48 -5.70 10.25
N ILE A 51 5.50 -4.36 10.35
CA ILE A 51 5.48 -3.48 9.19
C ILE A 51 6.89 -3.40 8.59
N ALA A 52 7.13 -4.03 7.45
CA ALA A 52 8.38 -3.87 6.69
C ALA A 52 8.48 -2.49 6.03
N LEU A 53 7.36 -1.97 5.53
CA LEU A 53 7.28 -0.66 4.88
C LEU A 53 5.99 0.04 5.28
N HIS A 54 6.10 1.26 5.79
CA HIS A 54 4.99 2.17 6.03
C HIS A 54 5.07 3.34 5.05
N PHE A 55 4.14 3.37 4.10
CA PHE A 55 3.96 4.49 3.19
C PHE A 55 2.74 5.29 3.63
N ASN A 56 2.91 6.56 3.98
CA ASN A 56 1.84 7.38 4.56
C ASN A 56 1.88 8.82 4.04
N PRO A 57 1.25 9.08 2.89
CA PRO A 57 1.03 10.44 2.42
C PRO A 57 0.10 11.21 3.36
N ARG A 58 0.54 12.40 3.77
CA ARG A 58 -0.21 13.32 4.62
C ARG A 58 -0.41 14.63 3.88
N PHE A 59 -1.54 14.75 3.20
CA PHE A 59 -1.88 15.91 2.37
C PHE A 59 -2.12 17.17 3.20
N ASP A 60 -2.60 17.00 4.43
CA ASP A 60 -2.79 18.09 5.39
C ASP A 60 -1.46 18.68 5.89
N GLU A 61 -0.42 17.87 5.95
CA GLU A 61 0.94 18.29 6.34
C GLU A 61 1.83 18.62 5.14
N LYS A 62 1.37 18.35 3.91
CA LYS A 62 2.16 18.39 2.66
C LYS A 62 3.44 17.53 2.75
N ILE A 63 3.38 16.42 3.49
CA ILE A 63 4.51 15.53 3.74
C ILE A 63 4.21 14.14 3.20
N LEU A 64 5.22 13.54 2.56
CA LEU A 64 5.26 12.11 2.28
C LEU A 64 6.15 11.43 3.32
N SER A 65 5.56 10.58 4.17
CA SER A 65 6.35 9.77 5.11
C SER A 65 6.59 8.37 4.52
N ILE A 66 7.86 7.98 4.40
CA ILE A 66 8.29 6.62 4.03
C ILE A 66 9.19 6.12 5.15
N LEU A 67 8.78 5.05 5.82
CA LEU A 67 9.51 4.44 6.93
C LEU A 67 9.70 2.95 6.66
N ASN A 68 10.94 2.47 6.84
CA ASN A 68 11.32 1.06 6.79
C ASN A 68 11.64 0.62 8.22
N TYR A 69 11.15 -0.56 8.63
CA TYR A 69 11.38 -1.12 9.97
C TYR A 69 11.92 -2.56 9.95
#